data_AF-A0A4Q6US68-F1
#
_entry.id   AF-A0A4Q6US68-F1
#
_cell.length_a   1.000
_cell.length_b   1.000
_cell.length_c   1.000
_cell.angle_alpha   90.00
_cell.angle_beta   90.00
_cell.angle_gamma   90.00
#
_symmetry.space_group_name_H-M   'P 1'
#
loop_
_entity.id
_entity.type
_entity.pdbx_description
1 polymer ?
#
loop_
_entity_poly.entity_id
_entity_poly.type
_entity_poly.pdbx_seq_one_letter_code
_entity_poly.pdbx_strand_id
1 'polypeptide(L)'
;MPKQRPDGNQDHEDGRAEHAHHGREPERPSQHEITEADRKGGPGHTVLLAVALAIPAVKVAYTLGGGGAATDALMGMGPGNWWDVLLGMVLTTPLLGCVLGVVASRVVFALFAARGAVPRGDDPAARLRRAGLTVLNPVATGVVVACFIGPWWGLGTAVAAYLLRRGVVIEYRTGRRGRRHHDPHFSPPEWQRRLATGEQVVALTLSVVVLPLLGVVSALDGQAWTSVVRCQVADGGRVYSARLIELQRQGNGVVGWNLDRAEVSNGVGCAGLESRTVRGPWWRG
;
A
#
# COMPACT_ATOMS: atom_id res chain seq x y z
N MET A 1 40.11 -6.42 -79.58
CA MET A 1 40.46 -5.01 -79.83
C MET A 1 40.48 -4.27 -78.50
N PRO A 2 41.55 -3.51 -78.22
CA PRO A 2 41.80 -2.83 -76.94
C PRO A 2 41.28 -1.39 -76.94
N LYS A 3 41.11 -0.78 -75.77
CA LYS A 3 41.42 0.65 -75.57
C LYS A 3 41.89 0.89 -74.14
N GLN A 4 43.11 1.42 -74.05
CA GLN A 4 43.91 1.73 -72.88
C GLN A 4 43.74 3.22 -72.49
N ARG A 5 43.76 3.48 -71.16
CA ARG A 5 44.47 4.55 -70.40
C ARG A 5 44.11 6.05 -70.59
N PRO A 6 44.65 6.99 -69.76
CA PRO A 6 45.12 6.92 -68.34
C PRO A 6 44.78 8.17 -67.46
N ASP A 7 45.14 8.07 -66.17
CA ASP A 7 45.71 9.03 -65.18
C ASP A 7 45.32 10.53 -65.10
N GLY A 8 45.13 11.00 -63.87
CA GLY A 8 45.32 12.40 -63.43
C GLY A 8 44.94 12.59 -61.95
N ASN A 9 45.89 12.51 -61.01
CA ASN A 9 46.63 13.61 -60.36
C ASN A 9 45.92 14.13 -59.07
N GLN A 10 46.41 13.73 -57.89
CA GLN A 10 47.27 14.50 -56.95
C GLN A 10 46.55 15.49 -56.04
N ASP A 11 46.51 15.12 -54.76
CA ASP A 11 46.71 15.89 -53.52
C ASP A 11 46.72 17.42 -53.57
N HIS A 12 45.91 18.06 -52.72
CA HIS A 12 46.39 19.14 -51.84
C HIS A 12 45.47 19.39 -50.64
N GLU A 13 46.14 19.78 -49.56
CA GLU A 13 45.74 19.96 -48.17
C GLU A 13 44.79 21.13 -47.86
N ASP A 14 44.30 21.07 -46.62
CA ASP A 14 44.01 22.16 -45.68
C ASP A 14 42.71 22.96 -45.80
N GLY A 15 41.96 22.94 -44.70
CA GLY A 15 40.77 23.76 -44.50
C GLY A 15 40.06 23.49 -43.19
N ARG A 16 40.72 23.77 -42.05
CA ARG A 16 40.10 23.90 -40.74
C ARG A 16 39.05 25.03 -40.76
N ALA A 17 37.79 24.71 -40.52
CA ALA A 17 36.74 25.62 -40.04
C ALA A 17 35.70 24.77 -39.26
N GLU A 18 35.80 24.70 -37.94
CA GLU A 18 35.00 25.49 -36.98
C GLU A 18 33.47 25.29 -37.06
N HIS A 19 32.95 24.79 -35.94
CA HIS A 19 31.59 24.97 -35.42
C HIS A 19 30.39 24.31 -36.12
N ALA A 20 29.99 23.16 -35.57
CA ALA A 20 28.64 23.05 -34.99
C ALA A 20 28.69 22.09 -33.79
N HIS A 21 28.81 22.67 -32.60
CA HIS A 21 28.54 21.98 -31.34
C HIS A 21 27.02 21.72 -31.32
N HIS A 22 26.56 20.61 -31.90
CA HIS A 22 25.20 20.15 -31.66
C HIS A 22 25.13 19.72 -30.20
N GLY A 23 24.64 20.65 -29.37
CA GLY A 23 24.23 20.34 -28.02
C GLY A 23 23.35 19.10 -28.06
N ARG A 24 23.76 18.06 -27.35
CA ARG A 24 22.84 17.00 -26.93
C ARG A 24 21.72 17.71 -26.18
N GLU A 25 20.60 17.94 -26.85
CA GLU A 25 19.34 18.01 -26.12
C GLU A 25 19.27 16.74 -25.28
N PRO A 26 19.01 16.81 -23.97
CA PRO A 26 18.78 15.62 -23.18
C PRO A 26 17.58 14.93 -23.82
N GLU A 27 17.85 13.83 -24.51
CA GLU A 27 16.89 12.98 -25.18
C GLU A 27 15.83 12.65 -24.15
N ARG A 28 14.64 13.27 -24.29
CA ARG A 28 13.57 13.09 -23.31
C ARG A 28 13.28 11.60 -23.29
N PRO A 29 13.37 10.94 -22.13
CA PRO A 29 13.20 9.50 -22.05
C PRO A 29 11.89 9.13 -22.71
N SER A 30 11.98 8.15 -23.62
CA SER A 30 10.82 7.74 -24.41
C SER A 30 9.72 7.27 -23.45
N GLN A 31 8.44 7.48 -23.79
CA GLN A 31 7.32 7.02 -22.94
C GLN A 31 7.43 5.51 -22.61
N HIS A 32 8.12 4.74 -23.46
CA HIS A 32 8.40 3.33 -23.23
C HIS A 32 9.36 3.09 -22.05
N GLU A 33 10.43 3.87 -21.94
CA GLU A 33 11.37 3.80 -20.81
C GLU A 33 10.75 4.27 -19.51
N ILE A 34 9.92 5.32 -19.55
CA ILE A 34 9.16 5.78 -18.37
C ILE A 34 8.23 4.67 -17.88
N THR A 35 7.55 3.97 -18.80
CA THR A 35 6.63 2.88 -18.46
C THR A 35 7.37 1.63 -17.96
N GLU A 36 8.57 1.33 -18.48
CA GLU A 36 9.39 0.22 -18.01
C GLU A 36 10.07 0.50 -16.67
N ALA A 37 10.53 1.72 -16.44
CA ALA A 37 11.05 2.17 -15.15
C ALA A 37 9.95 2.11 -14.08
N ASP A 38 8.72 2.51 -14.42
CA ASP A 38 7.57 2.42 -13.51
C ASP A 38 7.22 0.97 -13.16
N ARG A 39 7.33 0.05 -14.13
CA ARG A 39 7.10 -1.39 -13.95
C ARG A 39 8.17 -2.10 -13.09
N LYS A 40 9.37 -1.52 -12.98
CA LYS A 40 10.47 -2.01 -12.13
C LYS A 40 10.50 -1.35 -10.74
N GLY A 41 9.50 -0.53 -10.41
CA GLY A 41 9.43 0.22 -9.15
C GLY A 41 9.81 1.68 -9.37
N GLY A 42 9.02 2.39 -10.16
CA GLY A 42 9.22 3.81 -10.41
C GLY A 42 9.17 4.66 -9.14
N PRO A 43 9.55 5.95 -9.23
CA PRO A 43 9.56 6.87 -8.09
C PRO A 43 8.22 6.96 -7.36
N GLY A 44 7.09 6.73 -8.04
CA GLY A 44 5.78 6.65 -7.39
C GLY A 44 5.65 5.48 -6.43
N HIS A 45 6.23 4.31 -6.75
CA HIS A 45 6.18 3.14 -5.89
C HIS A 45 7.05 3.31 -4.64
N THR A 46 8.24 3.89 -4.78
CA THR A 46 9.14 4.15 -3.65
C THR A 46 8.55 5.19 -2.71
N VAL A 47 7.94 6.26 -3.23
CA VAL A 47 7.26 7.28 -2.41
C VAL A 47 6.06 6.68 -1.68
N LEU A 48 5.21 5.88 -2.34
CA LEU A 48 4.08 5.23 -1.69
C LEU A 48 4.52 4.27 -0.57
N LEU A 49 5.59 3.51 -0.81
CA LEU A 49 6.12 2.58 0.18
C LEU A 49 6.74 3.33 1.36
N ALA A 50 7.46 4.44 1.09
CA ALA A 50 7.96 5.33 2.14
C ALA A 50 6.84 5.94 2.98
N VAL A 51 5.76 6.42 2.34
CA VAL A 51 4.57 6.94 3.04
C VAL A 51 3.92 5.85 3.88
N ALA A 52 3.74 4.64 3.33
CA ALA A 52 3.14 3.51 4.04
C ALA A 52 3.95 3.12 5.30
N LEU A 53 5.28 3.20 5.23
CA LEU A 53 6.17 2.95 6.37
C LEU A 53 6.21 4.12 7.36
N ALA A 54 6.06 5.36 6.90
CA ALA A 54 6.06 6.53 7.75
C ALA A 54 4.81 6.60 8.64
N ILE A 55 3.65 6.16 8.15
CA ILE A 55 2.37 6.23 8.88
C ILE A 55 2.43 5.56 10.28
N PRO A 56 2.87 4.30 10.46
CA PRO A 56 2.98 3.72 11.79
C PRO A 56 4.02 4.44 12.67
N ALA A 57 5.11 4.96 12.10
CA ALA A 57 6.06 5.77 12.87
C ALA A 57 5.42 7.08 13.37
N VAL A 58 4.61 7.73 12.52
CA VAL A 58 3.81 8.92 12.88
C VAL A 58 2.78 8.57 13.96
N LYS A 59 2.12 7.40 13.89
CA LYS A 59 1.20 6.92 14.92
C LYS A 59 1.89 6.85 16.28
N VAL A 60 3.07 6.21 16.34
CA VAL A 60 3.83 6.07 17.59
C VAL A 60 4.31 7.44 18.08
N ALA A 61 4.93 8.25 17.21
CA ALA A 61 5.42 9.57 17.59
C ALA A 61 4.30 10.51 18.08
N TYR A 62 3.14 10.50 17.42
CA TYR A 62 2.01 11.28 17.86
C TYR A 62 1.45 10.77 19.19
N THR A 63 1.23 9.47 19.36
CA THR A 63 0.66 8.94 20.60
C THR A 63 1.58 9.12 21.81
N LEU A 64 2.90 9.03 21.62
CA LEU A 64 3.89 9.13 22.71
C LEU A 64 4.42 10.55 22.95
N GLY A 65 4.08 11.51 22.10
CA GLY A 65 4.42 12.93 22.28
C GLY A 65 5.74 13.37 21.66
N GLY A 66 6.38 12.56 20.81
CA GLY A 66 7.57 12.97 20.04
C GLY A 66 8.43 11.82 19.53
N GLY A 67 9.44 12.15 18.71
CA GLY A 67 10.34 11.18 18.09
C GLY A 67 11.27 10.47 19.08
N GLY A 68 11.73 11.15 20.13
CA GLY A 68 12.55 10.53 21.19
C GLY A 68 11.78 9.42 21.91
N ALA A 69 10.59 9.77 22.42
CA ALA A 69 9.66 8.82 23.04
C ALA A 69 9.30 7.65 22.11
N ALA A 70 9.08 7.93 20.82
CA ALA A 70 8.85 6.88 19.82
C ALA A 70 10.02 5.92 19.67
N THR A 71 11.25 6.45 19.66
CA THR A 71 12.46 5.64 19.52
C THR A 71 12.61 4.70 20.71
N ASP A 72 12.47 5.22 21.93
CA ASP A 72 12.57 4.43 23.17
C ASP A 72 11.50 3.34 23.23
N ALA A 73 10.26 3.66 22.86
CA ALA A 73 9.17 2.69 22.83
C ALA A 73 9.34 1.64 21.72
N LEU A 74 9.83 2.00 20.53
CA LEU A 74 10.10 1.05 19.46
C LEU A 74 11.24 0.09 19.84
N MET A 75 12.26 0.58 20.56
CA MET A 75 13.30 -0.28 21.13
C MET A 75 12.72 -1.20 22.22
N GLY A 76 11.88 -0.68 23.10
CA GLY A 76 11.23 -1.46 24.16
C GLY A 76 10.22 -2.50 23.67
N MET A 77 9.59 -2.26 22.52
CA MET A 77 8.69 -3.20 21.84
C MET A 77 9.45 -4.35 21.17
N GLY A 78 10.69 -4.10 20.74
CA GLY A 78 11.49 -5.04 19.94
C GLY A 78 11.00 -5.16 18.49
N PRO A 79 11.88 -5.58 17.56
CA PRO A 79 11.61 -5.53 16.12
C PRO A 79 10.48 -6.46 15.66
N GLY A 80 10.19 -7.52 16.41
CA GLY A 80 9.12 -8.48 16.07
C GLY A 80 7.71 -7.91 16.25
N ASN A 81 7.52 -6.98 17.19
CA ASN A 81 6.20 -6.48 17.56
C ASN A 81 5.86 -5.15 16.85
N TRP A 82 6.75 -4.59 16.02
CA TRP A 82 6.47 -3.36 15.27
C TRP A 82 5.26 -3.47 14.34
N TRP A 83 4.98 -4.68 13.85
CA TRP A 83 3.80 -4.94 13.03
C TRP A 83 2.48 -4.77 13.80
N ASP A 84 2.51 -4.88 15.13
CA ASP A 84 1.33 -4.70 15.98
C ASP A 84 0.82 -3.26 15.93
N VAL A 85 1.67 -2.28 15.59
CA VAL A 85 1.24 -0.90 15.35
C VAL A 85 0.28 -0.84 14.16
N LEU A 86 0.65 -1.48 13.05
CA LEU A 86 -0.16 -1.51 11.83
C LEU A 86 -1.45 -2.32 12.04
N LEU A 87 -1.35 -3.50 12.67
CA LEU A 87 -2.52 -4.29 13.03
C LEU A 87 -3.46 -3.50 13.95
N GLY A 88 -2.90 -2.84 14.95
CA GLY A 88 -3.62 -1.97 15.88
C GLY A 88 -4.39 -0.86 15.18
N MET A 89 -3.77 -0.16 14.23
CA MET A 89 -4.44 0.88 13.44
C MET A 89 -5.58 0.31 12.59
N VAL A 90 -5.35 -0.81 11.91
CA VAL A 90 -6.35 -1.48 11.06
C VAL A 90 -7.55 -1.98 11.87
N LEU A 91 -7.30 -2.54 13.07
CA LEU A 91 -8.34 -3.08 13.94
C LEU A 91 -9.11 -2.02 14.71
N THR A 92 -8.47 -0.88 15.03
CA THR A 92 -9.15 0.23 15.73
C THR A 92 -9.92 1.15 14.80
N THR A 93 -9.58 1.17 13.51
CA THR A 93 -10.21 2.07 12.53
C THR A 93 -10.96 1.27 11.45
N PRO A 94 -12.28 1.02 11.62
CA PRO A 94 -13.08 0.18 10.73
C PRO A 94 -12.94 0.52 9.24
N LEU A 95 -13.02 1.81 8.92
CA LEU A 95 -12.97 2.31 7.56
C LEU A 95 -11.60 2.07 6.91
N LEU A 96 -10.51 2.26 7.66
CA LEU A 96 -9.15 1.98 7.20
C LEU A 96 -9.00 0.50 6.87
N GLY A 97 -9.46 -0.39 7.76
CA GLY A 97 -9.41 -1.84 7.53
C GLY A 97 -10.22 -2.28 6.31
N CYS A 98 -11.42 -1.71 6.12
CA CYS A 98 -12.24 -2.01 4.94
C CYS A 98 -11.60 -1.56 3.63
N VAL A 99 -11.11 -0.31 3.57
CA VAL A 99 -10.45 0.22 2.36
C VAL A 99 -9.17 -0.56 2.05
N LEU A 100 -8.35 -0.85 3.06
CA LEU A 100 -7.16 -1.67 2.92
C LEU A 100 -7.52 -3.07 2.40
N GLY A 101 -8.57 -3.69 2.94
CA GLY A 101 -9.08 -4.98 2.47
C GLY A 101 -9.50 -4.95 1.01
N VAL A 102 -10.24 -3.93 0.57
CA VAL A 102 -10.62 -3.74 -0.84
C VAL A 102 -9.39 -3.61 -1.74
N VAL A 103 -8.44 -2.75 -1.36
CA VAL A 103 -7.21 -2.50 -2.14
C VAL A 103 -6.35 -3.77 -2.21
N ALA A 104 -6.11 -4.44 -1.08
CA ALA A 104 -5.36 -5.70 -1.03
C ALA A 104 -6.02 -6.79 -1.86
N SER A 105 -7.36 -6.93 -1.76
CA SER A 105 -8.14 -7.87 -2.56
C SER A 105 -7.94 -7.63 -4.06
N ARG A 106 -7.90 -6.36 -4.50
CA ARG A 106 -7.62 -6.01 -5.89
C ARG A 106 -6.19 -6.32 -6.31
N VAL A 107 -5.20 -5.94 -5.51
CA VAL A 107 -3.77 -6.15 -5.80
C VAL A 107 -3.46 -7.64 -5.92
N VAL A 108 -3.95 -8.45 -4.99
CA VAL A 108 -3.79 -9.91 -5.01
C VAL A 108 -4.33 -10.50 -6.32
N PHE A 109 -5.52 -10.06 -6.75
CA PHE A 109 -6.09 -10.50 -8.02
C PHE A 109 -5.27 -10.06 -9.23
N ALA A 110 -4.82 -8.81 -9.26
CA ALA A 110 -3.97 -8.30 -10.33
C ALA A 110 -2.66 -9.09 -10.43
N LEU A 111 -2.05 -9.46 -9.30
CA LEU A 111 -0.85 -10.29 -9.24
C LEU A 111 -1.11 -11.71 -9.77
N PHE A 112 -2.19 -12.36 -9.35
CA PHE A 112 -2.56 -13.68 -9.86
C PHE A 112 -2.89 -13.66 -11.36
N ALA A 113 -3.57 -12.60 -11.82
CA ALA A 113 -3.85 -12.39 -13.23
C ALA A 113 -2.57 -12.18 -14.06
N ALA A 114 -1.61 -11.41 -13.54
CA ALA A 114 -0.30 -11.20 -14.16
C ALA A 114 0.54 -12.48 -14.22
N ARG A 115 0.47 -13.34 -13.19
CA ARG A 115 1.15 -14.66 -13.15
C ARG A 115 0.47 -15.74 -13.99
N GLY A 116 -0.62 -15.41 -14.67
CA GLY A 116 -1.31 -16.33 -15.58
C GLY A 116 -2.13 -17.42 -14.91
N ALA A 117 -2.45 -17.28 -13.62
CA ALA A 117 -3.25 -18.22 -12.84
C ALA A 117 -4.76 -18.17 -13.18
N VAL A 118 -5.18 -17.27 -14.07
CA VAL A 118 -6.57 -17.19 -14.55
C VAL A 118 -6.72 -18.14 -15.75
N PRO A 119 -7.53 -19.22 -15.65
CA PRO A 119 -7.71 -20.18 -16.73
C PRO A 119 -8.15 -19.50 -18.03
N ARG A 120 -7.45 -19.79 -19.12
CA ARG A 120 -7.72 -19.24 -20.46
C ARG A 120 -8.37 -20.35 -21.28
N GLY A 121 -9.62 -20.15 -21.71
CA GLY A 121 -10.38 -21.12 -22.49
C GLY A 121 -11.88 -20.87 -22.40
N ASP A 122 -12.62 -21.05 -23.50
CA ASP A 122 -14.06 -20.78 -23.57
C ASP A 122 -14.95 -21.91 -23.03
N ASP A 123 -14.33 -22.98 -22.54
CA ASP A 123 -15.04 -24.09 -21.92
C ASP A 123 -15.88 -23.66 -20.71
N PRO A 124 -17.07 -24.27 -20.51
CA PRO A 124 -17.96 -23.95 -19.39
C PRO A 124 -17.27 -24.15 -18.03
N ALA A 125 -16.40 -25.17 -17.90
CA ALA A 125 -15.61 -25.40 -16.70
C ALA A 125 -14.57 -24.29 -16.44
N ALA A 126 -13.96 -23.74 -17.49
CA ALA A 126 -13.03 -22.62 -17.40
C ALA A 126 -13.75 -21.29 -17.08
N ARG A 127 -14.99 -21.12 -17.54
CA ARG A 127 -15.85 -19.98 -17.14
C ARG A 127 -16.26 -20.08 -15.67
N LEU A 128 -16.64 -21.27 -15.20
CA LEU A 128 -17.01 -21.51 -13.80
C LEU A 128 -15.82 -21.27 -12.86
N ARG A 129 -14.63 -21.79 -13.19
CA ARG A 129 -13.40 -21.53 -12.41
C ARG A 129 -13.04 -20.05 -12.37
N ARG A 130 -13.18 -19.33 -13.49
CA ARG A 130 -12.97 -17.87 -13.54
C ARG A 130 -13.98 -17.11 -12.68
N ALA A 131 -15.26 -17.45 -12.78
CA ALA A 131 -16.30 -16.86 -11.94
C ALA A 131 -16.04 -17.11 -10.45
N GLY A 132 -15.66 -18.35 -10.10
CA GLY A 132 -15.24 -18.73 -8.75
C GLY A 132 -14.08 -17.87 -8.23
N LEU A 133 -13.00 -17.73 -9.00
CA LEU A 133 -11.84 -16.90 -8.60
C LEU A 133 -12.18 -15.41 -8.45
N THR A 134 -13.13 -14.90 -9.25
CA THR A 134 -13.56 -13.50 -9.16
C THR A 134 -14.38 -13.21 -7.90
N VAL A 135 -15.18 -14.18 -7.45
CA VAL A 135 -16.10 -14.05 -6.30
C VAL A 135 -15.44 -14.47 -4.98
N LEU A 136 -14.61 -15.51 -5.00
CA LEU A 136 -14.06 -16.12 -3.78
C LEU A 136 -13.22 -15.13 -2.99
N ASN A 137 -12.39 -14.33 -3.65
CA ASN A 137 -11.49 -13.42 -2.93
C ASN A 137 -12.21 -12.22 -2.30
N PRO A 138 -13.18 -11.53 -2.93
CA PRO A 138 -14.03 -10.54 -2.24
C PRO A 138 -14.79 -11.12 -1.06
N VAL A 139 -15.33 -12.34 -1.21
CA VAL A 139 -16.02 -13.04 -0.13
C VAL A 139 -15.07 -13.33 1.02
N ALA A 140 -13.88 -13.89 0.74
CA ALA A 140 -12.86 -14.14 1.75
C ALA A 140 -12.42 -12.86 2.47
N THR A 141 -12.18 -11.77 1.72
CA THR A 141 -11.88 -10.45 2.31
C THR A 141 -13.02 -9.97 3.21
N GLY A 142 -14.27 -10.09 2.76
CA GLY A 142 -15.43 -9.70 3.56
C GLY A 142 -15.61 -10.54 4.82
N VAL A 143 -15.34 -11.84 4.76
CA VAL A 143 -15.37 -12.73 5.94
C VAL A 143 -14.30 -12.31 6.95
N VAL A 144 -13.07 -12.06 6.50
CA VAL A 144 -12.00 -11.56 7.37
C VAL A 144 -12.41 -10.25 8.04
N VAL A 145 -12.91 -9.27 7.28
CA VAL A 145 -13.39 -8.00 7.84
C VAL A 145 -14.59 -8.21 8.78
N ALA A 146 -15.50 -9.14 8.46
CA ALA A 146 -16.63 -9.46 9.32
C ALA A 146 -16.19 -9.99 10.69
N CYS A 147 -15.16 -10.84 10.73
CA CYS A 147 -14.62 -11.40 11.96
C CYS A 147 -13.96 -10.35 12.86
N PHE A 148 -13.25 -9.37 12.28
CA PHE A 148 -12.48 -8.40 13.05
C PHE A 148 -13.23 -7.09 13.36
N ILE A 149 -14.07 -6.63 12.44
CA ILE A 149 -14.67 -5.28 12.46
C ILE A 149 -16.20 -5.34 12.58
N GLY A 150 -16.80 -6.43 12.14
CA GLY A 150 -18.23 -6.71 12.28
C GLY A 150 -18.94 -7.04 10.96
N PRO A 151 -20.09 -7.73 11.02
CA PRO A 151 -20.72 -8.36 9.86
C PRO A 151 -21.12 -7.36 8.77
N TRP A 152 -21.62 -6.18 9.13
CA TRP A 152 -22.02 -5.16 8.17
C TRP A 152 -20.83 -4.54 7.43
N TRP A 153 -19.71 -4.33 8.12
CA TRP A 153 -18.46 -3.88 7.50
C TRP A 153 -17.90 -4.92 6.55
N GLY A 154 -17.97 -6.20 6.95
CA GLY A 154 -17.56 -7.33 6.10
C GLY A 154 -18.40 -7.43 4.83
N LEU A 155 -19.72 -7.30 4.95
CA LEU A 155 -20.64 -7.29 3.81
C LEU A 155 -20.34 -6.12 2.86
N GLY A 156 -20.24 -4.89 3.41
CA GLY A 156 -19.91 -3.71 2.63
C GLY A 156 -18.58 -3.85 1.89
N THR A 157 -17.56 -4.39 2.55
CA THR A 157 -16.24 -4.67 1.96
C THR A 157 -16.32 -5.69 0.83
N ALA A 158 -17.04 -6.82 1.03
CA ALA A 158 -17.22 -7.83 -0.01
C ALA A 158 -17.90 -7.26 -1.24
N VAL A 159 -18.98 -6.48 -1.05
CA VAL A 159 -19.72 -5.84 -2.14
C VAL A 159 -18.85 -4.83 -2.87
N ALA A 160 -18.15 -3.95 -2.15
CA ALA A 160 -17.25 -2.97 -2.75
C ALA A 160 -16.12 -3.64 -3.55
N ALA A 161 -15.46 -4.65 -2.97
CA ALA A 161 -14.41 -5.41 -3.63
C ALA A 161 -14.93 -6.18 -4.85
N TYR A 162 -16.16 -6.71 -4.79
CA TYR A 162 -16.80 -7.38 -5.92
C TYR A 162 -17.14 -6.41 -7.05
N LEU A 163 -17.72 -5.25 -6.75
CA LEU A 163 -18.05 -4.23 -7.75
C LEU A 163 -16.81 -3.70 -8.46
N LEU A 164 -15.74 -3.43 -7.70
CA LEU A 164 -14.43 -3.01 -8.22
C LEU A 164 -13.73 -4.09 -9.05
N ARG A 165 -14.17 -5.35 -8.99
CA ARG A 165 -13.66 -6.43 -9.86
C ARG A 165 -14.53 -6.64 -11.09
N ARG A 166 -15.80 -6.27 -11.04
CA ARG A 166 -16.73 -6.51 -12.14
C ARG A 166 -16.34 -5.68 -13.39
N GLY A 167 -15.78 -4.48 -13.23
CA GLY A 167 -15.26 -3.73 -14.38
C GLY A 167 -13.99 -4.34 -14.99
N VAL A 168 -13.14 -5.03 -14.20
CA VAL A 168 -11.97 -5.79 -14.70
C VAL A 168 -12.39 -6.99 -15.57
N VAL A 169 -13.48 -7.68 -15.23
CA VAL A 169 -13.96 -8.83 -16.03
C VAL A 169 -14.52 -8.38 -17.38
N ILE A 170 -15.09 -7.17 -17.45
CA ILE A 170 -15.49 -6.52 -18.71
C ILE A 170 -14.24 -6.17 -19.53
N GLU A 171 -13.16 -5.71 -18.89
CA GLU A 171 -11.88 -5.40 -19.55
C GLU A 171 -11.16 -6.66 -20.11
N TYR A 172 -11.22 -7.79 -19.40
CA TYR A 172 -10.65 -9.05 -19.90
C TYR A 172 -11.45 -9.67 -21.06
N ARG A 173 -12.77 -9.45 -21.13
CA ARG A 173 -13.58 -9.81 -22.32
C ARG A 173 -13.30 -8.90 -23.52
N THR A 174 -12.75 -7.70 -23.30
CA THR A 174 -12.52 -6.70 -24.35
C THR A 174 -11.07 -6.69 -24.86
N GLY A 175 -10.26 -7.69 -24.49
CA GLY A 175 -8.98 -7.99 -25.14
C GLY A 175 -7.79 -7.08 -24.79
N ARG A 176 -7.93 -6.10 -23.89
CA ARG A 176 -6.89 -5.05 -23.73
C ARG A 176 -5.62 -5.45 -22.96
N ARG A 177 -5.58 -6.61 -22.30
CA ARG A 177 -4.37 -7.13 -21.60
C ARG A 177 -3.71 -8.36 -22.24
N GLY A 178 -4.16 -8.78 -23.43
CA GLY A 178 -3.49 -9.82 -24.22
C GLY A 178 -2.71 -9.19 -25.37
N ARG A 179 -1.37 -9.18 -25.30
CA ARG A 179 -0.46 -8.73 -26.38
C ARG A 179 -0.62 -9.48 -27.73
N ARG A 180 -1.61 -10.36 -27.90
CA ARG A 180 -1.77 -11.25 -29.08
C ARG A 180 -3.20 -11.42 -29.62
N HIS A 181 -4.23 -10.78 -29.05
CA HIS A 181 -5.57 -10.80 -29.64
C HIS A 181 -6.19 -9.40 -29.56
N HIS A 182 -5.68 -8.54 -30.43
CA HIS A 182 -6.44 -7.39 -30.89
C HIS A 182 -7.41 -7.93 -31.95
N ASP A 183 -8.66 -8.17 -31.58
CA ASP A 183 -9.70 -8.43 -32.56
C ASP A 183 -10.10 -7.07 -33.16
N PRO A 184 -9.70 -6.73 -34.40
CA PRO A 184 -9.87 -5.38 -34.95
C PRO A 184 -11.35 -5.00 -35.13
N HIS A 185 -12.24 -5.99 -35.09
CA HIS A 185 -13.67 -5.83 -35.36
C HIS A 185 -14.52 -5.68 -34.09
N PHE A 186 -13.95 -5.82 -32.90
CA PHE A 186 -14.70 -5.65 -31.64
C PHE A 186 -14.48 -4.26 -31.05
N SER A 187 -15.37 -3.32 -31.36
CA SER A 187 -15.45 -2.03 -30.65
C SER A 187 -16.42 -2.16 -29.48
N PRO A 188 -15.95 -2.17 -28.22
CA PRO A 188 -16.87 -2.18 -27.08
C PRO A 188 -17.69 -0.88 -27.06
N PRO A 189 -18.98 -0.96 -26.69
CA PRO A 189 -19.86 0.20 -26.60
C PRO A 189 -19.34 1.22 -25.57
N GLU A 190 -19.55 2.50 -25.84
CA GLU A 190 -18.91 3.61 -25.09
C GLU A 190 -19.12 3.55 -23.58
N TRP A 191 -20.30 3.13 -23.14
CA TRP A 191 -20.63 3.02 -21.71
C TRP A 191 -19.70 2.04 -20.97
N GLN A 192 -19.23 0.97 -21.63
CA GLN A 192 -18.29 0.01 -21.02
C GLN A 192 -16.88 0.60 -20.87
N ARG A 193 -16.44 1.45 -21.82
CA ARG A 193 -15.15 2.15 -21.72
C ARG A 193 -15.18 3.20 -20.60
N ARG A 194 -16.29 3.92 -20.45
CA ARG A 194 -16.49 4.88 -19.36
C ARG A 194 -16.50 4.19 -18.00
N LEU A 195 -17.11 3.01 -17.87
CA LEU A 195 -17.08 2.21 -16.64
C LEU A 195 -15.69 1.71 -16.27
N ALA A 196 -14.92 1.19 -17.24
CA ALA A 196 -13.55 0.72 -16.98
C ALA A 196 -12.62 1.86 -16.53
N THR A 197 -12.75 3.03 -17.18
CA THR A 197 -12.01 4.24 -16.80
C THR A 197 -12.41 4.70 -15.39
N GLY A 198 -13.71 4.71 -15.10
CA GLY A 198 -14.23 5.03 -13.77
C GLY A 198 -13.70 4.09 -12.70
N GLU A 199 -13.65 2.77 -12.95
CA GLU A 199 -13.12 1.80 -12.00
C GLU A 199 -11.63 2.04 -11.72
N GLN A 200 -10.82 2.28 -12.75
CA GLN A 200 -9.39 2.55 -12.57
C GLN A 200 -9.18 3.83 -11.77
N VAL A 201 -9.97 4.88 -12.04
CA VAL A 201 -9.95 6.11 -11.25
C VAL A 201 -10.34 5.86 -9.80
N VAL A 202 -11.41 5.10 -9.54
CA VAL A 202 -11.84 4.78 -8.16
C VAL A 202 -10.78 3.95 -7.44
N ALA A 203 -10.19 2.94 -8.10
CA ALA A 203 -9.14 2.13 -7.50
C ALA A 203 -7.88 2.94 -7.19
N LEU A 204 -7.46 3.82 -8.10
CA LEU A 204 -6.35 4.74 -7.88
C LEU A 204 -6.68 5.72 -6.76
N THR A 205 -7.88 6.29 -6.74
CA THR A 205 -8.34 7.20 -5.68
C THR A 205 -8.32 6.51 -4.33
N LEU A 206 -8.84 5.28 -4.24
CA LEU A 206 -8.83 4.49 -3.02
C LEU A 206 -7.41 4.20 -2.53
N SER A 207 -6.49 3.88 -3.44
CA SER A 207 -5.14 3.44 -3.07
C SER A 207 -4.17 4.60 -2.82
N VAL A 208 -4.25 5.67 -3.61
CA VAL A 208 -3.29 6.78 -3.62
C VAL A 208 -3.77 7.96 -2.77
N VAL A 209 -5.08 8.12 -2.59
CA VAL A 209 -5.65 9.27 -1.87
C VAL A 209 -6.32 8.82 -0.57
N VAL A 210 -7.34 7.96 -0.67
CA VAL A 210 -8.18 7.60 0.49
C VAL A 210 -7.39 6.79 1.51
N LEU A 211 -6.66 5.76 1.09
CA LEU A 211 -5.92 4.89 2.01
C LEU A 211 -4.83 5.66 2.79
N PRO A 212 -3.96 6.48 2.15
CA PRO A 212 -3.00 7.31 2.89
C PRO A 212 -3.68 8.31 3.83
N LEU A 213 -4.74 8.97 3.38
CA LEU A 213 -5.48 9.94 4.20
C LEU A 213 -6.10 9.28 5.44
N LEU A 214 -6.74 8.12 5.29
CA LEU A 214 -7.24 7.33 6.42
C LEU A 214 -6.12 6.87 7.34
N GLY A 215 -4.97 6.49 6.78
CA GLY A 215 -3.77 6.15 7.56
C GLY A 215 -3.28 7.31 8.41
N VAL A 216 -3.20 8.53 7.85
CA VAL A 216 -2.81 9.75 8.59
C VAL A 216 -3.84 10.11 9.65
N VAL A 217 -5.14 10.07 9.33
CA VAL A 217 -6.21 10.34 10.30
C VAL A 217 -6.14 9.35 11.47
N SER A 218 -5.96 8.06 11.18
CA SER A 218 -5.76 7.01 12.18
C SER A 218 -4.46 7.19 12.97
N ALA A 219 -3.39 7.68 12.33
CA ALA A 219 -2.12 7.97 13.00
C ALA A 219 -2.24 9.10 14.04
N LEU A 220 -3.12 10.07 13.79
CA LEU A 220 -3.23 11.30 14.58
C LEU A 220 -4.51 11.36 15.44
N ASP A 221 -5.16 10.23 15.67
CA ASP A 221 -6.41 10.11 16.43
C ASP A 221 -6.24 10.20 17.97
N GLY A 222 -5.01 10.13 18.45
CA GLY A 222 -4.67 10.13 19.88
C GLY A 222 -4.97 8.84 20.64
N GLN A 223 -5.40 7.78 19.93
CA GLN A 223 -5.60 6.44 20.49
C GLN A 223 -4.29 5.64 20.44
N ALA A 224 -4.01 4.85 21.47
CA ALA A 224 -2.96 3.84 21.39
C ALA A 224 -3.30 2.79 20.32
N TRP A 225 -2.26 2.27 19.64
CA TRP A 225 -2.43 1.18 18.68
C TRP A 225 -2.77 -0.15 19.35
N THR A 226 -2.46 -0.28 20.65
CA THR A 226 -2.60 -1.48 21.47
C THR A 226 -3.41 -1.20 22.74
N SER A 227 -3.56 -2.18 23.61
CA SER A 227 -4.19 -2.04 24.93
C SER A 227 -3.47 -1.00 25.78
N VAL A 228 -4.25 -0.19 26.48
CA VAL A 228 -3.76 0.60 27.62
C VAL A 228 -4.14 -0.17 28.87
N VAL A 229 -3.16 -0.44 29.71
CA VAL A 229 -3.32 -1.22 30.94
C VAL A 229 -2.95 -0.36 32.15
N ARG A 230 -3.58 -0.62 33.29
CA ARG A 230 -3.16 -0.09 34.58
C ARG A 230 -2.37 -1.17 35.30
N CYS A 231 -1.11 -0.89 35.62
CA CYS A 231 -0.18 -1.83 36.23
C CYS A 231 0.38 -1.28 37.55
N GLN A 232 0.94 -2.15 38.37
CA GLN A 232 1.85 -1.77 39.45
C GLN A 232 3.28 -1.72 38.90
N VAL A 233 3.92 -0.57 39.02
CA VAL A 233 5.30 -0.33 38.57
C VAL A 233 6.16 -0.10 39.79
N ALA A 234 7.31 -0.76 39.84
CA ALA A 234 8.32 -0.55 40.87
C ALA A 234 9.43 0.33 40.30
N ASP A 235 9.71 1.45 40.97
CA ASP A 235 10.85 2.31 40.66
C ASP A 235 11.52 2.80 41.94
N GLY A 236 12.85 2.64 42.01
CA GLY A 236 13.65 3.09 43.16
C GLY A 236 13.16 2.59 44.52
N GLY A 237 12.56 1.39 44.58
CA GLY A 237 11.99 0.81 45.82
C GLY A 237 10.56 1.26 46.16
N ARG A 238 9.94 2.14 45.38
CA ARG A 238 8.53 2.52 45.53
C ARG A 238 7.68 1.77 44.50
N VAL A 239 6.55 1.24 44.95
CA VAL A 239 5.54 0.63 44.08
C VAL A 239 4.39 1.62 43.94
N TYR A 240 4.00 1.91 42.70
CA TYR A 240 2.89 2.80 42.39
C TYR A 240 2.08 2.27 41.21
N SER A 241 0.82 2.69 41.14
CA SER A 241 -0.02 2.36 40.00
C SER A 241 0.20 3.36 38.87
N ALA A 242 0.47 2.84 37.66
CA ALA A 242 0.70 3.65 36.47
C ALA A 242 -0.13 3.13 35.29
N ARG A 243 -0.45 4.01 34.35
CA ARG A 243 -1.03 3.62 33.06
C ARG A 243 0.07 3.37 32.04
N LEU A 244 0.08 2.18 31.47
CA LEU A 244 1.05 1.76 30.47
C LEU A 244 0.35 1.49 29.13
N ILE A 245 0.93 1.96 28.03
CA ILE A 245 0.64 1.40 26.70
C ILE A 245 1.43 0.09 26.59
N GLU A 246 0.76 -1.03 26.36
CA GLU A 246 1.39 -2.35 26.31
C GLU A 246 2.31 -2.49 25.09
N LEU A 247 3.63 -2.49 25.29
CA LEU A 247 4.60 -2.66 24.20
C LEU A 247 4.94 -4.13 23.98
N GLN A 248 5.10 -4.87 25.08
CA GLN A 248 5.38 -6.30 25.06
C GLN A 248 4.83 -6.94 26.34
N ARG A 249 4.37 -8.19 26.23
CA ARG A 249 3.99 -9.02 27.38
C ARG A 249 4.98 -10.16 27.54
N GLN A 250 5.50 -10.34 28.76
CA GLN A 250 6.40 -11.42 29.10
C GLN A 250 5.96 -12.09 30.40
N GLY A 251 5.40 -13.29 30.28
CA GLY A 251 4.78 -14.00 31.40
C GLY A 251 3.66 -13.18 32.04
N ASN A 252 3.76 -12.96 33.35
CA ASN A 252 2.79 -12.17 34.13
C ASN A 252 3.10 -10.66 34.15
N GLY A 253 4.19 -10.24 33.50
CA GLY A 253 4.63 -8.85 33.40
C GLY A 253 4.30 -8.22 32.05
N VAL A 254 4.18 -6.89 32.07
CA VAL A 254 4.01 -6.05 30.87
C VAL A 254 5.17 -5.07 30.81
N VAL A 255 5.89 -5.05 29.70
CA VAL A 255 6.75 -3.94 29.32
C VAL A 255 5.87 -2.95 28.59
N GLY A 256 5.79 -1.72 29.11
CA GLY A 256 4.90 -0.73 28.55
C GLY A 256 5.44 0.69 28.64
N TRP A 257 4.93 1.55 27.78
CA TRP A 257 5.22 2.97 27.83
C TRP A 257 4.39 3.63 28.93
N ASN A 258 5.05 4.16 29.95
CA ASN A 258 4.44 4.81 31.09
C ASN A 258 3.97 6.22 30.72
N LEU A 259 2.65 6.41 30.72
CA LEU A 259 2.02 7.66 30.33
C LEU A 259 2.26 8.79 31.32
N ASP A 260 2.50 8.47 32.59
CA ASP A 260 2.63 9.46 33.65
C ASP A 260 4.08 9.97 33.76
N ARG A 261 5.06 9.18 33.30
CA ARG A 261 6.49 9.52 33.35
C ARG A 261 7.21 9.63 32.00
N ALA A 262 6.53 9.28 30.91
CA ALA A 262 7.10 9.30 29.57
C ALA A 262 8.39 8.46 29.45
N GLU A 263 8.35 7.23 29.97
CA GLU A 263 9.47 6.28 29.94
C GLU A 263 8.98 4.84 29.76
N VAL A 264 9.86 3.93 29.34
CA VAL A 264 9.55 2.49 29.32
C VAL A 264 9.62 1.93 30.74
N SER A 265 8.56 1.26 31.18
CA SER A 265 8.45 0.70 32.53
C SER A 265 8.00 -0.76 32.50
N ASN A 266 8.43 -1.52 33.51
CA ASN A 266 7.96 -2.88 33.75
C ASN A 266 6.82 -2.86 34.77
N GLY A 267 5.64 -3.32 34.34
CA GLY A 267 4.44 -3.42 35.16
C GLY A 267 4.08 -4.86 35.49
N VAL A 268 3.52 -5.09 36.68
CA VAL A 268 2.91 -6.35 37.10
C VAL A 268 1.48 -6.13 37.59
N GLY A 269 0.69 -7.20 37.68
CA GLY A 269 -0.71 -7.10 38.14
C GLY A 269 -1.58 -6.20 37.25
N CYS A 270 -1.33 -6.24 35.94
CA CYS A 270 -1.94 -5.32 34.99
C CYS A 270 -3.40 -5.65 34.69
N ALA A 271 -4.27 -4.64 34.70
CA ALA A 271 -5.65 -4.72 34.27
C ALA A 271 -5.88 -3.86 33.02
N GLY A 272 -6.62 -4.38 32.03
CA GLY A 272 -6.99 -3.63 30.83
C GLY A 272 -7.91 -2.46 31.14
N LEU A 273 -7.67 -1.32 30.50
CA LEU A 273 -8.59 -0.18 30.49
C LEU A 273 -9.46 -0.23 29.23
N GLU A 274 -10.73 0.17 29.36
CA GLU A 274 -11.66 0.22 28.24
C GLU A 274 -11.29 1.31 27.21
N SER A 275 -10.79 2.45 27.70
CA SER A 275 -10.35 3.54 26.84
C SER A 275 -8.90 3.36 26.42
N ARG A 276 -8.68 3.42 25.11
CA ARG A 276 -7.34 3.50 24.49
C ARG A 276 -6.89 4.93 24.24
N THR A 277 -7.69 5.91 24.67
CA THR A 277 -7.40 7.33 24.42
C THR A 277 -6.25 7.76 25.31
N VAL A 278 -5.14 8.14 24.69
CA VAL A 278 -3.94 8.63 25.39
C VAL A 278 -3.86 10.15 25.32
N ARG A 279 -4.28 10.73 24.20
CA ARG A 279 -4.30 12.18 23.99
C ARG A 279 -5.47 12.60 23.10
N GLY A 280 -5.70 13.91 23.01
CA GLY A 280 -6.68 14.46 22.07
C GLY A 280 -6.27 14.19 20.61
N PRO A 281 -7.23 13.95 19.71
CA PRO A 281 -6.94 13.90 18.29
C PRO A 281 -6.50 15.28 17.78
N TRP A 282 -5.68 15.32 16.74
CA TRP A 282 -5.06 16.56 16.26
C TRP A 282 -6.08 17.62 15.80
N TRP A 283 -7.24 17.18 15.31
CA TRP A 283 -8.31 18.05 14.81
C TRP A 283 -9.20 18.66 15.91
N ARG A 284 -8.94 18.37 17.19
CA ARG A 284 -9.66 18.98 18.34
C ARG A 284 -8.82 20.01 19.10
N GLY A 285 -7.68 20.41 18.53
CA GLY A 285 -6.77 21.44 19.07
C GLY A 285 -7.26 22.86 18.81
#